data_AF-A0A2S9G6X6-F1
#
_entry.id   AF-A0A2S9G6X6-F1
#
_cell.length_a   1.000
_cell.length_b   1.000
_cell.length_c   1.000
_cell.angle_alpha   90.00
_cell.angle_beta   90.00
_cell.angle_gamma   90.00
#
_symmetry.space_group_name_H-M   'P 1'
#
loop_
_entity.id
_entity.type
_entity.pdbx_description
1 polymer ?
#
loop_
_entity_poly.entity_id
_entity_poly.type
_entity_poly.pdbx_seq_one_letter_code
_entity_poly.pdbx_strand_id
1 'polypeptide(L)'
;PDAAGADQLLVLTGAGAALVRAADVTVTAQPVVDETRRLATVTADAVPTEAVLEYAHPAAPAAICCRAEVAVACDSLGIAEQMLS
;
A
#
# COMPACT_ATOMS: atom_id res chain seq x y z
N PRO A 1 -2.07 -2.42 -2.51
CA PRO A 1 -3.02 -2.34 -3.64
C PRO A 1 -2.84 -0.99 -4.34
N ASP A 2 -2.98 -0.94 -5.66
CA ASP A 2 -3.05 0.30 -6.47
C ASP A 2 -1.81 1.21 -6.48
N ALA A 3 -0.63 0.71 -6.09
CA ALA A 3 0.61 1.48 -6.24
C ALA A 3 1.01 1.68 -7.72
N ALA A 4 0.60 0.76 -8.59
CA ALA A 4 0.83 0.86 -10.02
C ALA A 4 -0.08 1.93 -10.64
N GLY A 5 0.52 3.03 -11.11
CA GLY A 5 -0.18 4.17 -11.71
C GLY A 5 -0.47 5.32 -10.74
N ALA A 6 -0.02 5.23 -9.48
CA ALA A 6 0.00 6.36 -8.58
C ALA A 6 1.13 7.34 -8.95
N ASP A 7 0.93 8.64 -8.74
CA ASP A 7 1.99 9.65 -8.89
C ASP A 7 2.82 9.80 -7.60
N GLN A 8 2.18 9.57 -6.46
CA GLN A 8 2.75 9.69 -5.13
C GLN A 8 2.37 8.48 -4.27
N LEU A 9 3.26 8.10 -3.37
CA LEU A 9 3.05 7.03 -2.41
C LEU A 9 3.34 7.51 -0.99
N LEU A 10 2.55 7.03 -0.04
CA LEU A 10 2.82 7.19 1.39
C LEU A 10 3.47 5.91 1.91
N VAL A 11 4.71 6.02 2.37
CA VAL A 11 5.50 4.92 2.93
C VAL A 11 5.59 5.11 4.44
N LEU A 12 5.10 4.14 5.20
CA LEU A 12 5.21 4.17 6.66
C LEU A 12 6.67 3.95 7.07
N THR A 13 7.23 4.89 7.82
CA THR A 13 8.59 4.81 8.39
C THR A 13 8.53 4.95 9.91
N GLY A 14 9.66 4.77 10.61
CA GLY A 14 9.75 5.01 12.05
C GLY A 14 9.56 6.47 12.46
N ALA A 15 9.83 7.43 11.56
CA ALA A 15 9.73 8.87 11.84
C ALA A 15 8.36 9.46 11.49
N GLY A 16 7.56 8.77 10.67
CA GLY A 16 6.32 9.30 10.11
C GLY A 16 5.95 8.60 8.81
N ALA A 17 4.85 9.01 8.20
CA ALA A 17 4.50 8.59 6.85
C ALA A 17 5.22 9.49 5.84
N ALA A 18 6.19 8.91 5.12
CA ALA A 18 6.96 9.61 4.10
C ALA A 18 6.17 9.68 2.80
N LEU A 19 6.00 10.89 2.25
CA LEU A 19 5.47 11.11 0.91
C LEU A 19 6.64 11.01 -0.09
N VAL A 20 6.56 10.06 -1.00
CA VAL A 20 7.56 9.82 -2.05
C VAL A 20 6.91 9.85 -3.42
N ARG A 21 7.66 10.28 -4.44
CA ARG A 21 7.19 10.16 -5.83
C ARG A 21 7.25 8.70 -6.26
N ALA A 22 6.21 8.27 -6.97
CA ALA A 22 6.18 6.92 -7.54
C ALA A 22 7.32 6.67 -8.54
N ALA A 23 7.77 7.72 -9.23
CA ALA A 23 8.90 7.66 -10.16
C ALA A 23 10.24 7.32 -9.51
N ASP A 24 10.39 7.57 -8.21
CA ASP A 24 11.64 7.35 -7.47
C ASP A 24 11.64 6.01 -6.72
N VAL A 25 10.55 5.23 -6.78
CA VAL A 25 10.42 3.91 -6.16
C VAL A 25 10.29 2.80 -7.19
N THR A 26 10.65 1.58 -6.80
CA THR A 26 10.38 0.40 -7.63
C THR A 26 9.01 -0.16 -7.26
N VAL A 27 8.10 -0.21 -8.23
CA VAL A 27 6.78 -0.85 -8.09
C VAL A 27 6.73 -2.09 -8.99
N THR A 28 6.72 -3.26 -8.37
CA THR A 28 6.64 -4.55 -9.08
C THR A 28 5.22 -5.07 -9.00
N ALA A 29 4.50 -5.06 -10.13
CA ALA A 29 3.16 -5.62 -10.21
C ALA A 29 3.18 -7.12 -9.85
N GLN A 30 2.22 -7.54 -9.05
CA GLN A 30 2.02 -8.93 -8.67
C GLN A 30 0.84 -9.49 -9.48
N PRO A 31 1.02 -10.63 -10.15
CA PRO A 31 -0.08 -11.26 -10.90
C PRO A 31 -1.20 -11.68 -9.94
N VAL A 32 -2.43 -11.33 -10.30
CA VAL A 32 -3.66 -11.73 -9.62
C VAL A 32 -4.58 -12.43 -10.62
N VAL A 33 -5.41 -13.35 -10.14
CA VAL A 33 -6.34 -14.14 -10.98
C VAL A 33 -7.46 -13.26 -11.55
N ASP A 34 -7.81 -12.19 -10.85
CA ASP A 34 -8.86 -11.25 -11.22
C ASP A 34 -8.25 -9.98 -11.86
N GLU A 35 -8.53 -9.77 -13.14
CA GLU A 35 -8.01 -8.67 -13.96
C GLU A 35 -8.49 -7.27 -13.53
N THR A 36 -9.56 -7.19 -12.73
CA THR A 36 -10.03 -5.92 -12.18
C THR A 36 -9.18 -5.42 -11.01
N ARG A 37 -8.27 -6.26 -10.49
CA ARG A 37 -7.46 -5.96 -9.31
C ARG A 37 -5.99 -5.75 -9.64
N ARG A 38 -5.34 -4.94 -8.80
CA ARG A 38 -3.93 -4.55 -8.95
C ARG A 38 -3.21 -4.65 -7.62
N LEU A 39 -2.33 -5.65 -7.52
CA LEU A 39 -1.38 -5.78 -6.42
C LEU A 39 0.02 -5.44 -6.91
N ALA A 40 0.84 -4.88 -6.03
CA ALA A 40 2.22 -4.60 -6.32
C ALA A 40 3.05 -4.64 -5.04
N THR A 41 4.29 -5.09 -5.16
CA THR A 41 5.34 -4.87 -4.17
C THR A 41 5.98 -3.51 -4.42
N VAL A 42 6.11 -2.68 -3.38
CA VAL A 42 6.79 -1.38 -3.47
C VAL A 42 8.11 -1.46 -2.71
N THR A 43 9.21 -1.07 -3.36
CA THR A 43 10.53 -0.94 -2.74
C THR A 43 10.99 0.51 -2.83
N ALA A 44 11.17 1.14 -1.67
CA ALA A 44 11.59 2.53 -1.53
C ALA A 44 12.91 2.59 -0.75
N ASP A 45 14.00 2.13 -1.37
CA ASP A 45 15.34 2.12 -0.77
C ASP A 45 16.08 3.44 -1.03
N ALA A 46 16.49 4.13 0.03
CA ALA A 46 17.20 5.42 -0.01
C ALA A 46 16.58 6.49 -0.94
N VAL A 47 15.25 6.47 -1.07
CA VAL A 47 14.49 7.35 -1.97
C VAL A 47 14.29 8.75 -1.36
N PRO A 48 14.39 9.84 -2.15
CA PRO A 48 14.08 11.18 -1.67
C PRO A 48 12.62 11.30 -1.22
N THR A 49 12.41 11.93 -0.06
CA THR A 49 11.09 12.22 0.48
C THR A 49 10.70 13.67 0.19
N GLU A 50 9.46 13.90 -0.25
CA GLU A 50 8.93 15.25 -0.44
C GLU A 50 8.49 15.88 0.87
N ALA A 51 7.93 15.05 1.75
CA ALA A 51 7.49 15.43 3.08
C ALA A 51 7.46 14.20 3.99
N VAL A 52 7.52 14.44 5.31
CA VAL A 52 7.25 13.43 6.32
C VAL A 52 6.08 13.93 7.16
N LEU A 53 4.99 13.17 7.15
CA LEU A 53 3.82 13.44 7.98
C LEU A 53 4.02 12.75 9.33
N GLU A 54 4.12 13.55 10.38
CA GLU A 54 4.28 13.05 11.75
C GLU A 54 3.04 12.26 12.19
N TYR A 55 3.27 11.19 12.93
CA TYR A 55 2.18 10.45 13.54
C TYR A 55 1.61 11.22 14.71
N ALA A 56 0.29 11.43 14.71
CA ALA A 56 -0.41 12.04 15.85
C ALA A 56 -0.35 11.18 17.13
N HIS A 57 -0.06 9.88 17.02
CA HIS A 57 0.04 8.95 18.13
C HIS A 57 1.06 7.83 17.83
N PRO A 58 1.85 7.34 18.80
CA PRO A 58 2.85 6.28 18.57
C PRO A 58 2.28 4.98 18.00
N ALA A 59 1.02 4.67 18.31
CA ALA A 59 0.31 3.49 17.80
C ALA A 59 -0.27 3.65 16.38
N ALA A 60 -0.16 4.82 15.75
CA ALA A 60 -0.73 5.08 14.44
C ALA A 60 -0.24 4.12 13.34
N PRO A 61 1.06 3.76 13.24
CA PRO A 61 1.53 2.82 12.22
C PRO A 61 0.85 1.46 12.32
N ALA A 62 0.76 0.92 13.54
CA ALA A 62 0.11 -0.36 13.80
C ALA A 62 -1.39 -0.31 13.44
N ALA A 63 -2.09 0.76 13.82
CA ALA A 63 -3.49 0.94 13.48
C ALA A 63 -3.73 1.04 11.96
N ILE A 64 -2.83 1.69 11.22
CA ILE A 64 -2.88 1.76 9.76
C ILE A 64 -2.68 0.36 9.16
N CYS A 65 -1.68 -0.39 9.62
CA CYS A 65 -1.44 -1.76 9.17
C CYS A 65 -2.64 -2.68 9.43
N CYS A 66 -3.23 -2.65 10.62
CA CYS A 66 -4.43 -3.44 10.93
C CYS A 66 -5.59 -3.13 9.97
N ARG A 67 -5.82 -1.84 9.66
CA ARG A 67 -6.85 -1.43 8.70
C ARG A 67 -6.55 -1.89 7.28
N ALA A 68 -5.28 -1.83 6.86
CA ALA A 68 -4.85 -2.30 5.55
C ALA A 68 -5.02 -3.81 5.41
N GLU A 69 -4.67 -4.59 6.43
CA GLU A 69 -4.87 -6.05 6.46
C GLU A 69 -6.35 -6.43 6.38
N VAL A 70 -7.21 -5.75 7.16
CA VAL A 70 -8.67 -5.97 7.09
C VAL A 70 -9.21 -5.64 5.70
N ALA A 71 -8.79 -4.52 5.10
CA ALA A 71 -9.21 -4.16 3.74
C ALA A 71 -8.80 -5.22 2.71
N VAL A 72 -7.56 -5.72 2.78
CA VAL A 72 -7.07 -6.80 1.90
C VAL A 72 -7.82 -8.11 2.13
N ALA A 73 -8.13 -8.45 3.39
CA ALA A 73 -8.89 -9.65 3.72
C ALA A 73 -10.34 -9.58 3.20
N CYS A 74 -11.03 -8.46 3.42
CA CYS A 74 -12.38 -8.23 2.91
C CYS A 74 -12.42 -8.27 1.37
N ASP A 75 -11.42 -7.68 0.71
CA ASP A 75 -11.28 -7.75 -0.75
C ASP A 75 -11.05 -9.20 -1.24
N SER A 76 -10.30 -10.00 -0.48
CA SER A 76 -10.08 -11.41 -0.79
C SER A 76 -11.32 -12.28 -0.57
N LEU A 77 -12.13 -12.00 0.46
CA LEU A 77 -13.39 -12.72 0.73
C LEU A 77 -14.44 -12.48 -0.37
N GLY A 78 -14.59 -11.23 -0.84
CA GLY A 78 -15.53 -10.92 -1.93
C GLY A 78 -15.26 -11.70 -3.22
N ILE A 79 -14.05 -12.25 -3.37
CA ILE A 79 -13.64 -13.06 -4.53
C ILE A 79 -13.91 -14.53 -4.31
N ALA A 80 -13.69 -15.03 -3.09
CA ALA A 80 -14.10 -16.37 -2.73
C ALA A 80 -15.63 -16.55 -2.92
N GLU A 81 -16.43 -15.53 -2.60
CA GLU A 81 -17.87 -15.56 -2.85
C GLU A 81 -18.23 -15.58 -4.34
N GLN A 82 -17.59 -14.74 -5.17
CA GLN A 82 -17.84 -14.70 -6.62
C GLN A 82 -17.42 -15.97 -7.38
N MET A 83 -16.46 -16.74 -6.85
CA MET A 83 -16.05 -18.01 -7.46
C MET A 83 -16.97 -19.20 -7.10
N LEU A 84 -17.80 -19.05 -6.06
CA LEU A 84 -18.73 -20.08 -5.59
C LEU A 84 -20.16 -19.90 -6.12
N SER A 85 -20.44 -18.80 -6.81
CA SER A 85 -21.73 -18.48 -7.46
C SER A 85 -21.70 -18.78 -8.96
#